data_AF-A0A376W6E9-F1
#
_entry.id   AF-A0A376W6E9-F1
#
_cell.length_a   1.000
_cell.length_b   1.000
_cell.length_c   1.000
_cell.angle_alpha   90.00
_cell.angle_beta   90.00
_cell.angle_gamma   90.00
#
_symmetry.space_group_name_H-M   'P 1'
#
loop_
_entity.id
_entity.type
_entity.pdbx_description
1 polymer ?
#
loop_
_entity_poly.entity_id
_entity_poly.type
_entity_poly.pdbx_seq_one_letter_code
_entity_poly.pdbx_strand_id
1 'polypeptide(L)'
;MRRPVVNGSTEDVVARCQQICGKDNLGLVIECSGANIALKQAIEMLRPNGEVVRVGMGFKPLDFSINDHYRLEQKHHWAYGL
;
A
#
# COMPACT_ATOMS: atom_id res chain seq x y z
N MET A 1 -16.76 13.73 11.16
CA MET A 1 -16.43 12.63 10.22
C MET A 1 -15.49 11.66 10.93
N ARG A 2 -15.91 10.41 11.15
CA ARG A 2 -15.13 9.41 11.89
C ARG A 2 -14.22 8.67 10.91
N ARG A 3 -12.91 8.69 11.13
CA ARG A 3 -11.97 7.92 10.29
C ARG A 3 -12.07 6.45 10.67
N PRO A 4 -12.28 5.53 9.71
CA PRO A 4 -12.22 4.10 10.01
C PRO A 4 -10.79 3.71 10.37
N VAL A 5 -10.68 2.74 11.28
CA VAL A 5 -9.41 2.14 11.72
C VAL A 5 -9.57 0.63 11.57
N VAL A 6 -8.57 -0.03 10.99
CA VAL A 6 -8.54 -1.48 10.77
C VAL A 6 -7.32 -2.04 11.48
N ASN A 7 -7.50 -3.07 12.29
CA ASN A 7 -6.40 -3.73 12.98
C ASN A 7 -5.90 -4.93 12.18
N GLY A 8 -4.74 -4.78 11.53
CA GLY A 8 -4.12 -5.84 10.71
C GLY A 8 -3.68 -7.09 11.47
N SER A 9 -3.70 -7.10 12.82
CA SER A 9 -3.43 -8.33 13.60
C SER A 9 -4.68 -9.19 13.83
N THR A 10 -5.88 -8.65 13.61
CA THR A 10 -7.15 -9.33 13.90
C THR A 10 -8.12 -9.32 12.71
N GLU A 11 -7.90 -8.49 11.71
CA GLU A 11 -8.76 -8.31 10.56
C GLU A 11 -7.99 -8.48 9.24
N ASP A 12 -8.69 -8.91 8.20
CA ASP A 12 -8.19 -8.85 6.83
C ASP A 12 -8.22 -7.40 6.33
N VAL A 13 -7.04 -6.78 6.25
CA VAL A 13 -6.90 -5.36 5.87
C VAL A 13 -7.50 -5.08 4.49
N VAL A 14 -7.26 -5.96 3.50
CA VAL A 14 -7.69 -5.73 2.12
C VAL A 14 -9.21 -5.79 2.03
N ALA A 15 -9.82 -6.84 2.58
CA ALA A 15 -11.27 -7.01 2.56
C ALA A 15 -11.99 -5.88 3.32
N ARG A 16 -11.46 -5.44 4.46
CA ARG A 16 -12.03 -4.35 5.25
C ARG A 16 -11.92 -3.01 4.52
N CYS A 17 -10.78 -2.72 3.90
CA CYS A 17 -10.60 -1.52 3.09
C CYS A 17 -11.56 -1.49 1.89
N GLN A 18 -11.75 -2.61 1.20
CA GLN A 18 -12.72 -2.74 0.10
C GLN A 18 -14.16 -2.52 0.58
N GLN A 19 -14.53 -3.08 1.74
CA GLN A 19 -15.85 -2.86 2.32
C GLN A 19 -16.10 -1.38 2.69
N ILE A 20 -15.07 -0.69 3.20
CA ILE A 20 -15.15 0.73 3.57
C ILE A 20 -15.26 1.62 2.34
N CYS A 21 -14.45 1.35 1.30
CA CYS A 21 -14.34 2.20 0.12
C CYS A 21 -15.38 1.88 -0.96
N GLY A 22 -16.00 0.70 -0.88
CA GLY A 22 -16.99 0.25 -1.86
C GLY A 22 -16.36 -0.02 -3.23
N LYS A 23 -17.19 0.07 -4.27
CA LYS A 23 -16.85 -0.35 -5.65
C LYS A 23 -15.68 0.40 -6.28
N ASP A 24 -15.45 1.64 -5.86
CA ASP A 24 -14.44 2.52 -6.48
C ASP A 24 -13.02 2.29 -5.96
N ASN A 25 -12.85 1.47 -4.91
CA ASN A 25 -11.57 1.11 -4.27
C ASN A 25 -10.68 2.33 -3.93
N LEU A 26 -9.44 2.10 -3.50
CA LEU A 26 -8.52 3.18 -3.11
C LEU A 26 -7.87 3.81 -4.34
N GLY A 27 -7.89 5.14 -4.41
CA GLY A 27 -7.17 5.92 -5.44
C GLY A 27 -5.73 6.27 -5.06
N LEU A 28 -5.43 6.33 -3.76
CA LEU A 28 -4.12 6.64 -3.22
C LEU A 28 -3.89 5.81 -1.95
N VAL A 29 -2.74 5.15 -1.84
CA VAL A 29 -2.30 4.46 -0.63
C VAL A 29 -0.92 4.97 -0.23
N ILE A 30 -0.75 5.29 1.06
CA ILE A 30 0.54 5.70 1.62
C ILE A 30 1.00 4.59 2.58
N GLU A 31 2.08 3.91 2.23
CA GLU A 31 2.68 2.82 3.00
C GLU A 31 3.85 3.38 3.81
N CYS A 32 3.77 3.36 5.14
CA CYS A 32 4.77 3.96 6.05
C CYS A 32 5.39 2.97 7.04
N SER A 33 5.03 1.69 6.97
CA SER A 33 5.54 0.63 7.85
C SER A 33 6.89 0.08 7.40
N GLY A 34 7.21 0.19 6.10
CA GLY A 34 8.40 -0.42 5.51
C GLY A 34 8.32 -1.95 5.40
N ALA A 35 7.17 -2.55 5.72
CA ALA A 35 6.95 -3.98 5.64
C ALA A 35 6.48 -4.38 4.23
N ASN A 36 7.13 -5.37 3.63
CA ASN A 36 6.78 -5.83 2.27
C ASN A 36 5.35 -6.39 2.19
N ILE A 37 4.85 -7.01 3.26
CA ILE A 37 3.46 -7.47 3.34
C ILE A 37 2.46 -6.31 3.26
N ALA A 38 2.75 -5.17 3.89
CA ALA A 38 1.90 -3.99 3.85
C ALA A 38 1.90 -3.35 2.46
N LEU A 39 3.05 -3.34 1.77
CA LEU A 39 3.13 -2.89 0.38
C LEU A 39 2.32 -3.80 -0.55
N LYS A 40 2.42 -5.13 -0.39
CA LYS A 40 1.64 -6.06 -1.19
C LYS A 40 0.14 -5.84 -1.00
N GLN A 41 -0.29 -5.75 0.26
CA GLN A 41 -1.68 -5.41 0.59
C GLN A 41 -2.07 -4.10 -0.07
N ALA A 42 -1.28 -3.03 0.06
CA ALA A 42 -1.53 -1.74 -0.58
C ALA A 42 -1.85 -1.85 -2.07
N ILE A 43 -1.06 -2.63 -2.81
CA ILE A 43 -1.25 -2.90 -4.24
C ILE A 43 -2.58 -3.61 -4.51
N GLU A 44 -2.95 -4.61 -3.71
CA GLU A 44 -4.21 -5.35 -3.84
C GLU A 44 -5.45 -4.50 -3.54
N MET A 45 -5.33 -3.43 -2.73
CA MET A 45 -6.45 -2.53 -2.40
C MET A 45 -6.73 -1.46 -3.47
N LEU A 46 -5.81 -1.25 -4.42
CA LEU A 46 -5.92 -0.14 -5.36
C LEU A 46 -6.96 -0.38 -6.44
N ARG A 47 -7.49 0.73 -6.93
CA ARG A 47 -8.19 0.75 -8.22
C ARG A 47 -7.18 0.87 -9.36
N PRO A 48 -7.55 0.46 -10.59
CA PRO A 48 -6.76 0.73 -11.78
C PRO A 48 -6.38 2.22 -11.88
N ASN A 49 -5.13 2.49 -12.24
CA ASN A 49 -4.54 3.84 -12.29
C ASN A 49 -4.45 4.57 -10.93
N GLY A 50 -4.58 3.86 -9.81
CA GLY A 50 -4.28 4.43 -8.50
C GLY A 50 -2.78 4.51 -8.20
N GLU A 51 -2.41 5.23 -7.15
CA GLU A 51 -1.02 5.49 -6.76
C GLU A 51 -0.69 4.87 -5.39
N VAL A 52 0.48 4.21 -5.28
CA VAL A 52 1.10 3.86 -3.99
C VAL A 52 2.30 4.75 -3.75
N VAL A 53 2.30 5.45 -2.63
CA VAL A 53 3.49 6.13 -2.10
C VAL A 53 4.09 5.27 -1.00
N ARG A 54 5.29 4.73 -1.24
CA ARG A 54 6.06 4.02 -0.21
C ARG A 54 6.99 5.00 0.50
N VAL A 55 6.76 5.21 1.78
CA VAL A 55 7.56 6.09 2.65
C VAL A 55 8.52 5.23 3.46
N GLY A 56 9.78 5.21 3.03
CA GLY A 56 10.83 4.41 3.65
C GLY A 56 10.95 3.00 3.06
N MET A 57 12.16 2.44 3.11
CA MET A 57 12.43 1.11 2.59
C MET A 57 12.87 0.20 3.73
N GLY A 58 12.11 -0.86 4.01
CA GLY A 58 12.57 -1.93 4.88
C GLY A 58 13.83 -2.60 4.32
N PHE A 59 14.66 -3.15 5.21
CA PHE A 59 15.96 -3.75 4.86
C PHE A 59 15.85 -5.05 4.04
N LYS A 60 14.66 -5.66 3.96
CA LYS A 60 14.45 -6.91 3.23
C LYS A 60 14.12 -6.63 1.76
N PRO A 61 14.78 -7.31 0.80
CA PRO A 61 14.40 -7.26 -0.60
C PRO A 61 12.93 -7.59 -0.81
N LEU A 62 12.32 -7.01 -1.84
CA LEU A 62 10.98 -7.37 -2.26
C LEU A 62 10.97 -8.78 -2.83
N ASP A 63 10.02 -9.57 -2.39
CA ASP A 63 9.84 -10.99 -2.74
C ASP A 63 8.68 -11.22 -3.71
N PHE A 64 8.11 -10.16 -4.28
CA PHE A 64 7.03 -10.21 -5.25
C PHE A 64 7.26 -9.24 -6.41
N SER A 65 6.69 -9.57 -7.58
CA SER A 65 6.69 -8.69 -8.75
C SER A 65 5.71 -7.54 -8.53
N ILE A 66 6.21 -6.32 -8.71
CA ILE A 66 5.42 -5.09 -8.63
C ILE A 66 4.62 -4.86 -9.92
N ASN A 67 5.10 -5.39 -11.05
CA ASN A 67 4.57 -5.11 -12.38
C ASN A 67 3.34 -5.96 -12.76
N ASP A 68 2.96 -6.95 -11.95
CA ASP A 68 1.94 -7.91 -12.33
C ASP A 68 0.52 -7.32 -12.35
N HIS A 69 0.31 -6.14 -11.71
CA HIS A 69 -1.03 -5.56 -11.57
C HIS A 69 -1.15 -4.04 -11.82
N TYR A 70 -0.09 -3.25 -11.68
CA TYR A 70 -0.16 -1.78 -11.78
C TYR A 70 1.12 -1.17 -12.35
N ARG A 71 1.00 -0.08 -13.13
CA ARG A 71 2.13 0.77 -13.51
C ARG A 71 2.54 1.62 -12.31
N LEU A 72 3.48 1.11 -11.50
CA LEU A 72 3.98 1.79 -10.31
C LEU A 72 5.28 2.54 -10.63
N GLU A 73 5.22 3.87 -10.56
CA GLU A 73 6.39 4.73 -10.61
C GLU A 73 6.98 4.84 -9.18
N GLN A 74 8.04 4.08 -8.89
CA GLN A 74 8.78 4.26 -7.64
C GLN A 74 9.63 5.52 -7.72
N LYS A 75 9.11 6.63 -7.18
CA LYS A 75 9.92 7.82 -6.96
C LYS A 75 10.83 7.58 -5.75
N HIS A 76 12.02 7.04 -6.00
CA HIS A 76 13.06 6.94 -4.98
C HIS A 76 13.58 8.35 -4.65
N HIS A 77 13.02 8.99 -3.62
CA HIS A 77 13.72 10.06 -2.93
C HIS A 77 14.61 9.45 -1.86
N TRP A 78 15.92 9.49 -2.09
CA TRP A 78 16.93 9.12 -1.12
C TRP A 78 16.89 10.12 0.04
N ALA A 79 16.24 9.77 1.15
CA ALA A 79 16.33 10.53 2.39
C ALA A 79 17.54 10.09 3.26
N TYR A 80 18.55 9.47 2.64
CA TYR A 80 19.84 9.16 3.29
C TYR A 80 20.87 10.20 2.89
N GLY A 81 20.71 11.39 3.46
CA GLY A 81 21.71 12.46 3.46
C GLY A 81 22.00 12.86 4.90
N LEU A 82 22.64 11.96 5.65
CA LEU A 82 23.40 12.23 6.87
C LEU A 82 24.68 11.41 6.81
#